data_AF-A0A1G9CTU5-F1
#
_entry.id   AF-A0A1G9CTU5-F1
#
_cell.length_a   1.000
_cell.length_b   1.000
_cell.length_c   1.000
_cell.angle_alpha   90.00
_cell.angle_beta   90.00
_cell.angle_gamma   90.00
#
_symmetry.space_group_name_H-M   'P 1'
#
loop_
_entity.id
_entity.type
_entity.pdbx_description
1 polymer ?
#
loop_
_entity_poly.entity_id
_entity_poly.type
_entity_poly.pdbx_seq_one_letter_code
_entity_poly.pdbx_strand_id
1 'polypeptide(L)'
;MVLRPFYSDGDLLQKIATGDEHAFSLFYYKYNKTVFLFAYRILDDELHAEELMQEVMLKVWMLGDELSNVNNIESYMRVMCRNRCYNKLRQLRREAGKNREATLGWRDESNETEETILLNEAKGLYEKAIAKLPAQQREVYNLCQIQGLKYEEAAKQLNISVLTVQSYMKIALKSVRNTMRNHGGIAAILITLKLF
;
A
#
# COMPACT_ATOMS: atom_id res chain seq x y z
N MET A 1 -4.44 28.25 -14.87
CA MET A 1 -5.52 28.66 -13.93
C MET A 1 -6.46 27.47 -13.80
N VAL A 2 -6.30 26.64 -12.75
CA VAL A 2 -7.10 25.42 -12.58
C VAL A 2 -8.26 25.75 -11.66
N LEU A 3 -9.47 25.78 -12.22
CA LEU A 3 -10.71 25.91 -11.47
C LEU A 3 -10.80 24.70 -10.52
N ARG A 4 -10.58 24.93 -9.21
CA ARG A 4 -10.92 23.92 -8.19
C ARG A 4 -12.45 23.82 -8.16
N PRO A 5 -13.05 22.66 -8.46
CA PRO A 5 -14.47 22.48 -8.24
C PRO A 5 -14.75 22.54 -6.74
N PHE A 6 -15.88 23.11 -6.36
CA PHE A 6 -16.38 23.18 -4.98
C PHE A 6 -16.90 21.84 -4.43
N TYR A 7 -16.62 20.72 -5.09
CA TYR A 7 -17.12 19.40 -4.69
C TYR A 7 -16.25 18.77 -3.62
N SER A 8 -16.88 18.29 -2.55
CA SER A 8 -16.21 17.39 -1.61
C SER A 8 -15.90 16.06 -2.30
N ASP A 9 -14.98 15.28 -1.74
CA ASP A 9 -14.70 13.95 -2.30
C ASP A 9 -15.95 13.06 -2.28
N GLY A 10 -16.80 13.17 -1.26
CA GLY A 10 -18.07 12.44 -1.20
C GLY A 10 -19.02 12.79 -2.35
N ASP A 11 -19.14 14.08 -2.70
CA ASP A 11 -20.01 14.53 -3.80
C ASP A 11 -19.52 14.02 -5.16
N LEU A 12 -18.20 14.01 -5.36
CA LEU A 12 -17.57 13.43 -6.56
C LEU A 12 -17.89 11.93 -6.67
N LEU A 13 -17.75 11.17 -5.58
CA LEU A 13 -18.02 9.74 -5.58
C LEU A 13 -19.49 9.42 -5.85
N GLN A 14 -20.43 10.18 -5.28
CA GLN A 14 -21.86 10.01 -5.55
C GLN A 14 -22.20 10.27 -7.02
N LYS A 15 -21.62 11.31 -7.62
CA LYS A 15 -21.83 11.61 -9.04
C LYS A 15 -21.24 10.53 -9.95
N ILE A 16 -20.05 10.05 -9.62
CA ILE A 16 -19.41 8.93 -10.34
C ILE A 16 -20.28 7.66 -10.23
N ALA A 17 -20.84 7.38 -9.05
CA ALA A 17 -21.74 6.24 -8.85
C ALA A 17 -22.95 6.28 -9.79
N THR A 18 -23.47 7.47 -10.07
CA THR A 18 -24.58 7.67 -11.03
C THR A 18 -24.15 7.72 -12.51
N GLY A 19 -22.87 7.50 -12.82
CA GLY A 19 -22.34 7.50 -14.19
C GLY A 19 -21.96 8.87 -14.75
N ASP A 20 -21.74 9.88 -13.92
CA ASP A 20 -21.32 11.22 -14.36
C ASP A 20 -19.84 11.21 -14.85
N GLU A 21 -19.65 11.21 -16.17
CA GLU A 21 -18.33 11.20 -16.81
C GLU A 21 -17.49 12.46 -16.49
N HIS A 22 -18.14 13.61 -16.28
CA HIS A 22 -17.44 14.84 -15.95
C HIS A 22 -16.91 14.79 -14.50
N ALA A 23 -17.71 14.25 -13.58
CA ALA A 23 -17.26 13.98 -12.21
C ALA A 23 -16.06 13.00 -12.19
N PHE A 24 -16.12 11.94 -13.00
CA PHE A 24 -14.99 11.02 -13.14
C PHE A 24 -13.75 11.67 -13.74
N SER A 25 -13.89 12.55 -14.74
CA SER A 25 -12.77 13.29 -15.31
C SER A 25 -12.08 14.16 -14.25
N LEU A 26 -12.85 14.88 -13.42
CA LEU A 26 -12.31 15.68 -12.32
C LEU A 26 -11.59 14.82 -11.28
N PHE A 27 -12.17 13.66 -10.95
CA PHE A 27 -11.55 12.68 -10.07
C PHE A 27 -10.23 12.15 -10.64
N TYR A 28 -10.21 11.78 -11.92
CA TYR A 28 -9.01 11.32 -12.62
C TYR A 28 -7.90 12.37 -12.54
N TYR A 29 -8.17 13.63 -12.93
CA TYR A 29 -7.19 14.71 -12.84
C TYR A 29 -6.68 14.96 -11.43
N LYS A 30 -7.52 14.76 -10.40
CA LYS A 30 -7.13 14.93 -9.00
C LYS A 30 -6.19 13.82 -8.52
N TYR A 31 -6.42 12.57 -8.93
CA TYR A 31 -5.76 11.41 -8.32
C TYR A 31 -4.75 10.68 -9.20
N ASN A 32 -4.77 10.84 -10.52
CA ASN A 32 -3.92 10.08 -11.46
C ASN A 32 -2.42 10.14 -11.08
N LYS A 33 -1.90 11.34 -10.82
CA LYS A 33 -0.50 11.57 -10.54
C LYS A 33 -0.09 10.93 -9.22
N THR A 34 -0.96 10.99 -8.22
CA THR A 34 -0.71 10.38 -6.90
C THR A 34 -0.65 8.87 -7.01
N VAL A 35 -1.58 8.26 -7.76
CA VAL A 35 -1.61 6.81 -8.00
C VAL A 35 -0.39 6.37 -8.82
N PHE A 36 -0.07 7.08 -9.89
CA PHE A 36 1.10 6.81 -10.72
C PHE A 36 2.39 6.88 -9.90
N LEU A 37 2.63 7.97 -9.17
CA LEU A 37 3.84 8.11 -8.35
C LEU A 37 3.94 7.04 -7.26
N PHE A 38 2.80 6.59 -6.73
CA PHE A 38 2.78 5.49 -5.77
C PHE A 38 3.15 4.16 -6.44
N ALA A 39 2.58 3.85 -7.60
CA ALA A 39 2.90 2.65 -8.37
C ALA A 39 4.36 2.63 -8.82
N TYR A 40 4.85 3.76 -9.34
CA TYR A 40 6.23 3.93 -9.80
C TYR A 40 7.23 3.71 -8.68
N ARG A 41 6.97 4.21 -7.47
CA ARG A 41 7.83 3.95 -6.29
C ARG A 41 7.92 2.48 -5.89
N ILE A 42 6.97 1.64 -6.31
CA ILE A 42 6.93 0.21 -5.98
C ILE A 42 7.50 -0.63 -7.11
N LEU A 43 7.20 -0.27 -8.36
CA LEU A 43 7.54 -1.04 -9.55
C LEU A 43 8.88 -0.63 -10.15
N ASP A 44 9.32 0.61 -9.91
CA ASP A 44 10.51 1.24 -10.51
C ASP A 44 10.54 1.16 -12.05
N ASP A 45 9.34 1.12 -12.64
CA ASP A 45 9.12 0.97 -14.08
C ASP A 45 7.94 1.86 -14.47
N GLU A 46 8.19 2.78 -15.40
CA GLU A 46 7.23 3.80 -15.82
C GLU A 46 6.03 3.20 -16.56
N LEU A 47 6.28 2.26 -17.47
CA LEU A 47 5.24 1.62 -18.29
C LEU A 47 4.27 0.83 -17.41
N HIS A 48 4.81 0.02 -16.49
CA HIS A 48 4.03 -0.77 -15.56
C HIS A 48 3.30 0.09 -14.52
N ALA A 49 3.88 1.23 -14.12
CA ALA A 49 3.22 2.17 -13.24
C ALA A 49 2.04 2.88 -13.92
N GLU A 50 2.18 3.23 -15.20
CA GLU A 50 1.12 3.84 -16.00
C GLU A 50 -0.03 2.85 -16.24
N GLU A 51 0.27 1.62 -16.67
CA GLU A 51 -0.69 0.53 -16.86
C GLU A 51 -1.53 0.33 -15.58
N LEU A 52 -0.86 0.25 -14.43
CA LEU A 52 -1.53 0.03 -13.15
C LEU A 52 -2.38 1.22 -12.73
N MET A 53 -1.91 2.45 -12.96
CA MET A 53 -2.70 3.65 -12.69
C MET A 53 -4.00 3.64 -13.50
N GLN A 54 -3.93 3.29 -14.79
CA GLN A 54 -5.10 3.18 -15.65
C GLN A 54 -6.06 2.09 -15.14
N GLU A 55 -5.55 0.91 -14.76
CA GLU A 55 -6.38 -0.14 -14.14
C GLU A 55 -7.09 0.32 -12.86
N VAL A 56 -6.39 1.08 -12.01
CA VAL A 56 -6.95 1.61 -10.76
C VAL A 56 -8.08 2.57 -11.05
N MET A 57 -7.91 3.46 -12.03
CA MET A 57 -8.94 4.42 -12.43
C MET A 57 -10.16 3.73 -13.03
N LEU A 58 -9.95 2.74 -13.91
CA LEU A 58 -11.02 1.93 -14.48
C LEU A 58 -11.78 1.16 -13.40
N LYS A 59 -11.09 0.62 -12.40
CA LYS A 59 -11.77 -0.03 -11.27
C LYS A 59 -12.64 0.93 -10.47
N VAL A 60 -12.18 2.16 -10.24
CA VAL A 60 -12.99 3.17 -9.56
C VAL A 60 -14.26 3.45 -10.36
N TRP A 61 -14.15 3.61 -11.67
CA TRP A 61 -15.31 3.80 -12.56
C TRP A 61 -16.29 2.63 -12.49
N MET A 62 -15.78 1.39 -12.52
CA MET A 62 -16.62 0.18 -12.51
C MET A 62 -17.30 -0.12 -11.18
N LEU A 63 -16.89 0.50 -10.06
CA LEU A 63 -17.52 0.28 -8.76
C LEU A 63 -18.96 0.80 -8.71
N GLY A 64 -19.33 1.76 -9.56
CA GLY A 64 -20.68 2.30 -9.65
C GLY A 64 -21.24 2.65 -8.26
N ASP A 65 -22.40 2.09 -7.93
CA ASP A 65 -23.10 2.33 -6.66
C ASP A 65 -22.27 1.98 -5.42
N GLU A 66 -21.37 0.99 -5.48
CA GLU A 66 -20.52 0.61 -4.35
C GLU A 66 -19.54 1.72 -3.96
N LEU A 67 -19.20 2.60 -4.91
CA LEU A 67 -18.29 3.71 -4.69
C LEU A 67 -18.85 4.72 -3.66
N SER A 68 -20.18 4.84 -3.58
CA SER A 68 -20.86 5.72 -2.62
C SER A 68 -20.66 5.29 -1.16
N ASN A 69 -20.33 4.02 -0.91
CA ASN A 69 -20.05 3.48 0.43
C ASN A 69 -18.57 3.69 0.86
N VAL A 70 -17.74 4.25 -0.01
CA VAL A 70 -16.31 4.45 0.27
C VAL A 70 -16.09 5.75 1.07
N ASN A 71 -15.92 5.60 2.38
CA ASN A 71 -15.69 6.73 3.30
C ASN A 71 -14.37 7.49 3.05
N ASN A 72 -13.33 6.80 2.55
CA ASN A 72 -12.02 7.40 2.28
C ASN A 72 -11.42 6.82 0.99
N ILE A 73 -11.65 7.52 -0.11
CA ILE A 73 -11.22 7.08 -1.44
C ILE A 73 -9.70 7.02 -1.58
N GLU A 74 -8.95 7.90 -0.92
CA GLU A 74 -7.48 7.86 -0.95
C GLU A 74 -6.93 6.57 -0.33
N SER A 75 -7.48 6.16 0.81
CA SER A 75 -7.09 4.92 1.50
C SER A 75 -7.49 3.71 0.66
N TYR A 76 -8.67 3.74 0.06
CA TYR A 76 -9.16 2.69 -0.82
C TYR A 76 -8.27 2.52 -2.05
N MET A 77 -7.98 3.61 -2.78
CA MET A 77 -7.10 3.60 -3.94
C MET A 77 -5.68 3.16 -3.58
N ARG A 78 -5.17 3.56 -2.41
CA ARG A 78 -3.85 3.14 -1.95
C ARG A 78 -3.77 1.64 -1.74
N VAL A 79 -4.75 1.05 -1.05
CA VAL A 79 -4.80 -0.40 -0.83
C VAL A 79 -4.92 -1.14 -2.16
N MET A 80 -5.79 -0.68 -3.06
CA MET A 80 -5.98 -1.26 -4.38
C MET A 80 -4.70 -1.21 -5.23
N CYS A 81 -4.07 -0.04 -5.31
CA CYS A 81 -2.83 0.18 -6.05
C CYS A 81 -1.70 -0.69 -5.49
N ARG A 82 -1.51 -0.71 -4.17
CA ARG A 82 -0.52 -1.55 -3.49
C ARG A 82 -0.69 -3.04 -3.81
N ASN A 83 -1.91 -3.56 -3.68
CA ASN A 83 -2.20 -4.97 -3.96
C ASN A 83 -1.92 -5.33 -5.42
N ARG A 84 -2.25 -4.44 -6.36
CA ARG A 84 -1.95 -4.61 -7.78
C ARG A 84 -0.45 -4.61 -8.05
N CYS A 85 0.31 -3.68 -7.46
CA CYS A 85 1.76 -3.60 -7.64
C CYS A 85 2.42 -4.91 -7.18
N TYR A 86 2.00 -5.45 -6.03
CA TYR A 86 2.53 -6.72 -5.54
C TYR A 86 2.16 -7.93 -6.40
N ASN A 87 0.97 -7.93 -7.00
CA ASN A 87 0.60 -8.97 -7.93
C ASN A 87 1.45 -8.88 -9.21
N LYS A 88 1.68 -7.68 -9.74
CA LYS A 88 2.56 -7.46 -10.89
C LYS A 88 4.00 -7.87 -10.58
N LEU A 89 4.58 -7.46 -9.44
CA LEU A 89 5.92 -7.90 -9.04
C LEU A 89 6.02 -9.43 -8.90
N ARG A 90 4.99 -10.09 -8.36
CA ARG A 90 4.95 -11.56 -8.30
C ARG A 90 4.87 -12.20 -9.68
N GLN A 91 4.11 -11.61 -10.60
CA GLN A 91 4.01 -12.06 -11.98
C GLN A 91 5.35 -11.89 -12.71
N LEU A 92 5.95 -10.69 -12.66
CA LEU A 92 7.25 -10.39 -13.27
C LEU A 92 8.35 -11.34 -12.75
N ARG A 93 8.35 -11.68 -11.46
CA ARG A 93 9.28 -12.68 -10.91
C ARG A 93 9.04 -14.08 -11.47
N ARG A 94 7.78 -14.50 -11.63
CA ARG A 94 7.46 -15.81 -12.24
C ARG A 94 7.86 -15.86 -13.70
N GLU A 95 7.63 -14.78 -14.44
CA GLU A 95 8.01 -14.64 -15.85
C GLU A 95 9.54 -14.60 -16.01
N ALA A 96 10.25 -13.88 -15.14
CA ALA A 96 11.70 -13.92 -15.07
C ALA A 96 12.24 -15.32 -14.72
N GLY A 97 11.60 -16.04 -13.80
CA GLY A 97 11.94 -17.43 -13.46
C GLY A 97 11.75 -18.40 -14.63
N LYS A 98 10.65 -18.26 -15.39
CA LYS A 98 10.39 -19.06 -16.60
C LYS A 98 11.35 -18.72 -17.75
N ASN A 99 11.71 -17.45 -17.93
CA ASN A 99 12.75 -17.06 -18.89
C ASN A 99 14.14 -17.54 -18.46
N ARG A 100 14.40 -17.66 -17.15
CA ARG A 100 15.61 -18.30 -16.62
C ARG A 100 15.66 -19.78 -17.01
N GLU A 101 14.60 -20.55 -16.79
CA GLU A 101 14.52 -21.96 -17.22
C GLU A 101 14.75 -22.18 -18.73
N ALA A 102 14.26 -21.27 -19.58
CA ALA A 102 14.52 -21.31 -21.02
C ALA A 102 15.97 -20.94 -21.43
N THR A 103 16.72 -20.28 -20.53
CA THR A 103 18.08 -19.77 -20.77
C THR A 103 19.16 -20.56 -20.01
N LEU A 104 18.78 -21.50 -19.13
CA LEU A 104 19.66 -22.26 -18.24
C LEU A 104 20.45 -23.36 -18.98
N GLY A 105 21.42 -22.92 -19.78
CA GLY A 105 22.69 -23.63 -19.98
C GLY A 105 23.79 -23.17 -19.01
N TRP A 106 23.56 -22.12 -18.21
CA TRP A 106 24.60 -21.54 -17.34
C TRP A 106 24.04 -21.23 -15.93
N ARG A 107 24.63 -21.92 -14.95
CA ARG A 107 24.38 -21.90 -13.50
C ARG A 107 24.05 -20.53 -12.92
N ASP A 108 23.03 -20.49 -12.05
CA ASP A 108 22.83 -19.42 -11.07
C ASP A 108 22.16 -19.98 -9.79
N GLU A 109 22.90 -20.82 -9.05
CA GLU A 109 22.51 -21.28 -7.71
C GLU A 109 22.73 -20.19 -6.63
N SER A 110 23.32 -19.05 -6.99
CA SER A 110 23.65 -17.94 -6.07
C SER A 110 22.45 -17.06 -5.71
N ASN A 111 21.58 -16.73 -6.68
CA ASN A 111 20.56 -15.68 -6.48
C ASN A 111 19.38 -16.08 -5.57
N GLU A 112 18.92 -17.33 -5.59
CA GLU A 112 17.80 -17.77 -4.72
C GLU A 112 18.19 -17.78 -3.24
N THR A 113 19.45 -18.15 -2.97
CA THR A 113 19.99 -18.19 -1.60
C THR A 113 20.14 -16.77 -1.05
N GLU A 114 20.67 -15.84 -1.85
CA GLU A 114 20.86 -14.45 -1.44
C GLU A 114 19.53 -13.71 -1.21
N GLU A 115 18.54 -13.86 -2.09
CA GLU A 115 17.21 -13.24 -1.88
C GLU A 115 16.48 -13.81 -0.67
N THR A 116 16.62 -15.12 -0.40
CA THR A 116 16.01 -15.76 0.77
C THR A 116 16.67 -15.28 2.07
N ILE A 117 18.00 -15.13 2.06
CA ILE A 117 18.75 -14.54 3.18
C ILE A 117 18.29 -13.10 3.43
N LEU A 118 18.25 -12.25 2.40
CA LEU A 118 17.82 -10.86 2.50
C LEU A 118 16.37 -10.73 3.01
N LEU A 119 15.48 -11.63 2.59
CA LEU A 119 14.09 -11.68 3.09
C LEU A 119 14.04 -12.04 4.58
N ASN A 120 14.82 -13.04 4.99
CA ASN A 120 14.87 -13.48 6.39
C ASN A 120 15.51 -12.42 7.30
N GLU A 121 16.54 -11.72 6.82
CA GLU A 121 17.13 -10.56 7.51
C GLU A 121 16.11 -9.42 7.65
N ALA A 122 15.38 -9.11 6.59
CA ALA A 122 14.35 -8.07 6.62
C ALA A 122 13.18 -8.43 7.57
N LYS A 123 12.78 -9.72 7.62
CA LYS A 123 11.81 -10.22 8.60
C LYS A 123 12.32 -10.09 10.03
N GLY A 124 13.55 -10.54 10.31
CA GLY A 124 14.15 -10.43 11.63
C GLY A 124 14.30 -8.98 12.09
N LEU A 125 14.62 -8.07 11.17
CA LEU A 125 14.67 -6.64 11.45
C LEU A 125 13.29 -6.07 11.76
N TYR A 126 12.27 -6.48 11.02
CA TYR A 126 10.88 -6.07 11.24
C TYR A 126 10.38 -6.50 12.62
N GLU A 127 10.66 -7.74 13.02
CA GLU A 127 10.33 -8.25 14.36
C GLU A 127 11.06 -7.47 15.45
N LYS A 128 12.36 -7.20 15.27
CA LYS A 128 13.15 -6.34 16.18
C LYS A 128 12.58 -4.92 16.28
N ALA A 129 12.10 -4.37 15.18
CA ALA A 129 11.50 -3.04 15.13
C ALA A 129 10.18 -2.97 15.93
N ILE A 130 9.34 -4.00 15.83
CA ILE A 130 8.12 -4.14 16.65
C ILE A 130 8.50 -4.33 18.12
N ALA A 131 9.50 -5.15 18.42
CA ALA A 131 9.93 -5.43 19.79
C ALA A 131 10.41 -4.16 20.52
N LYS A 132 11.01 -3.21 19.79
CA LYS A 132 11.48 -1.91 20.32
C LYS A 132 10.36 -0.90 20.59
N LEU A 133 9.12 -1.17 20.16
CA LEU A 133 8.00 -0.28 20.47
C LEU A 133 7.70 -0.30 21.97
N PRO A 134 7.36 0.86 22.57
CA PRO A 134 6.79 0.92 23.92
C PRO A 134 5.58 0.00 24.05
N ALA A 135 5.39 -0.62 25.21
CA ALA A 135 4.39 -1.67 25.43
C ALA A 135 2.99 -1.31 24.90
N GLN A 136 2.49 -0.12 25.26
CA GLN A 136 1.17 0.36 24.82
C GLN A 136 1.07 0.59 23.30
N GLN A 137 2.14 1.07 22.67
CA GLN A 137 2.18 1.28 21.22
C GLN A 137 2.27 -0.06 20.48
N ARG A 138 3.04 -1.01 21.01
CA ARG A 138 3.17 -2.36 20.48
C ARG A 138 1.84 -3.11 20.54
N GLU A 139 1.10 -2.94 21.63
CA GLU A 139 -0.18 -3.59 21.82
C GLU A 139 -1.25 -3.04 20.87
N VAL A 140 -1.35 -1.70 20.75
CA VAL A 140 -2.17 -1.04 19.71
C VAL A 140 -1.77 -1.50 18.30
N TYR A 141 -0.47 -1.58 18.02
CA TYR A 141 0.04 -2.04 16.74
C TYR A 141 -0.39 -3.48 16.44
N ASN A 142 -0.25 -4.39 17.40
CA ASN A 142 -0.64 -5.79 17.24
C ASN A 142 -2.15 -5.93 16.98
N LEU A 143 -2.98 -5.22 17.75
CA LEU A 143 -4.44 -5.29 17.58
C LEU A 143 -4.87 -4.83 16.19
N CYS A 144 -4.43 -3.67 15.72
CA CYS A 144 -4.94 -3.16 14.44
C CYS A 144 -4.16 -3.69 13.23
N GLN A 145 -2.83 -3.83 13.31
CA GLN A 145 -2.01 -4.18 12.15
C GLN A 145 -1.83 -5.68 11.96
N ILE A 146 -1.80 -6.46 13.04
CA ILE A 146 -1.65 -7.94 12.98
C ILE A 146 -3.00 -8.62 13.04
N GLN A 147 -3.85 -8.23 13.99
CA GLN A 147 -5.16 -8.83 14.20
C GLN A 147 -6.29 -8.16 13.40
N GLY A 148 -6.03 -6.99 12.80
CA GLY A 148 -6.98 -6.33 11.89
C GLY A 148 -8.13 -5.59 12.58
N LEU A 149 -8.06 -5.33 13.88
CA LEU A 149 -9.12 -4.63 14.61
C LEU A 149 -9.25 -3.18 14.16
N LYS A 150 -10.49 -2.69 14.11
CA LYS A 150 -10.76 -1.25 13.91
C LYS A 150 -10.28 -0.46 15.11
N TYR A 151 -9.93 0.81 14.91
CA TYR A 151 -9.43 1.67 16.00
C TYR A 151 -10.43 1.82 17.16
N GLU A 152 -11.73 1.78 16.87
CA GLU A 152 -12.79 1.80 17.87
C GLU A 152 -12.85 0.52 18.71
N GLU A 153 -12.60 -0.64 18.11
CA GLU A 153 -12.56 -1.93 18.78
C GLU A 153 -11.32 -2.04 19.67
N ALA A 154 -10.15 -1.64 19.14
CA ALA A 154 -8.91 -1.57 19.89
C ALA A 154 -9.00 -0.56 21.06
N ALA A 155 -9.64 0.59 20.85
CA ALA A 155 -9.88 1.58 21.89
C ALA A 155 -10.72 1.02 23.05
N LYS A 156 -11.80 0.31 22.72
CA LYS A 156 -12.65 -0.37 23.72
C LYS A 156 -11.87 -1.45 24.47
N GLN A 157 -11.13 -2.28 23.75
CA GLN A 157 -10.37 -3.40 24.35
C GLN A 157 -9.27 -2.91 25.30
N LEU A 158 -8.60 -1.81 24.94
CA LEU A 158 -7.51 -1.23 25.73
C LEU A 158 -7.96 -0.17 26.73
N ASN A 159 -9.27 0.13 26.77
CA ASN A 159 -9.86 1.17 27.61
C ASN A 159 -9.16 2.55 27.45
N ILE A 160 -8.92 2.96 26.21
CA ILE A 160 -8.31 4.25 25.84
C ILE A 160 -9.14 4.96 24.77
N SER A 161 -8.86 6.24 24.51
CA SER A 161 -9.55 6.97 23.45
C SER A 161 -9.14 6.51 22.05
N VAL A 162 -10.06 6.60 21.08
CA VAL A 162 -9.77 6.33 19.65
C VAL A 162 -8.63 7.23 19.13
N LEU A 163 -8.58 8.49 19.60
CA LEU A 163 -7.49 9.42 19.27
C LEU A 163 -6.14 8.94 19.81
N THR A 164 -6.12 8.34 21.00
CA THR A 164 -4.92 7.72 21.58
C THR A 164 -4.46 6.54 20.73
N VAL A 165 -5.39 5.67 20.29
CA VAL A 165 -5.09 4.55 19.37
C VAL A 165 -4.48 5.07 18.06
N GLN A 166 -5.09 6.08 17.44
CA GLN A 166 -4.57 6.69 16.21
C GLN A 166 -3.16 7.28 16.41
N SER A 167 -2.94 7.97 17.52
CA SER A 167 -1.63 8.54 17.87
C SER A 167 -0.57 7.46 18.06
N TYR A 168 -0.88 6.43 18.85
CA TYR A 168 0.02 5.30 19.08
C TYR A 168 0.32 4.54 17.79
N MET A 169 -0.67 4.32 16.94
CA MET A 169 -0.46 3.71 15.63
C MET A 169 0.45 4.57 14.74
N LYS A 170 0.24 5.89 14.70
CA LYS A 170 1.09 6.81 13.93
C LYS A 170 2.55 6.79 14.41
N ILE A 171 2.77 6.77 15.72
CA ILE A 171 4.12 6.71 16.31
C ILE A 171 4.76 5.35 16.04
N ALA A 172 4.02 4.26 16.23
CA ALA A 172 4.49 2.89 16.00
C ALA A 172 4.93 2.70 14.54
N LEU A 173 4.08 3.08 13.58
CA LEU A 173 4.39 2.97 12.15
C LEU A 173 5.61 3.81 11.75
N LYS A 174 5.77 5.01 12.33
CA LYS A 174 6.95 5.85 12.11
C LYS A 174 8.22 5.19 12.65
N SER A 175 8.16 4.62 13.85
CA SER A 175 9.31 3.96 14.50
C SER A 175 9.75 2.71 13.74
N VAL A 176 8.80 1.84 13.40
CA VAL A 176 9.09 0.62 12.62
C VAL A 176 9.72 0.99 11.28
N ARG A 177 9.15 1.99 10.58
CA ARG A 177 9.70 2.46 9.32
C ARG A 177 11.12 3.00 9.44
N ASN A 178 11.41 3.81 10.45
CA ASN A 178 12.74 4.38 10.61
C ASN A 178 13.80 3.29 10.82
N THR A 179 13.44 2.26 11.60
CA THR A 179 14.31 1.10 11.83
C THR A 179 14.57 0.32 10.54
N MET A 180 13.54 0.13 9.72
CA MET A 180 13.65 -0.57 8.44
C MET A 180 14.39 0.25 7.39
N ARG A 181 14.19 1.57 7.31
CA ARG A 181 14.88 2.46 6.34
C ARG A 181 16.39 2.50 6.49
N ASN A 182 16.88 2.35 7.72
CA ASN A 182 18.32 2.34 8.00
C ASN A 182 19.03 1.08 7.48
N HIS A 183 18.28 0.06 7.04
CA HIS A 183 18.80 -1.14 6.42
C HIS A 183 18.37 -1.13 4.94
N GLY A 184 19.22 -0.60 4.06
CA GLY A 184 18.94 -0.23 2.66
C GLY A 184 18.67 -1.36 1.67
N GLY A 185 18.02 -2.45 2.07
CA GLY A 185 17.64 -3.55 1.17
C GLY A 185 16.24 -3.39 0.55
N ILE A 186 16.06 -3.88 -0.68
CA ILE A 186 14.77 -3.88 -1.40
C ILE A 186 13.66 -4.54 -0.58
N ALA A 187 13.97 -5.58 0.19
CA ALA A 187 13.02 -6.24 1.11
C ALA A 187 12.54 -5.32 2.24
N ALA A 188 13.40 -4.44 2.77
CA ALA A 188 13.03 -3.44 3.78
C ALA A 188 12.14 -2.35 3.17
N ILE A 189 12.38 -1.95 1.92
CA ILE A 189 11.50 -1.05 1.17
C ILE A 189 10.12 -1.68 0.99
N LEU A 190 10.04 -2.95 0.59
CA LEU A 190 8.77 -3.68 0.43
C LEU A 190 7.98 -3.80 1.74
N ILE A 191 8.66 -4.07 2.87
CA ILE A 191 8.02 -4.14 4.19
C ILE A 191 7.57 -2.76 4.68
N THR A 192 8.36 -1.71 4.48
CA THR A 192 7.96 -0.33 4.86
C THR A 192 6.77 0.18 4.06
N LEU A 193 6.63 -0.24 2.81
CA LEU A 193 5.47 0.06 1.96
C LEU A 193 4.22 -0.75 2.37
N LYS A 194 4.39 -1.94 2.97
CA LYS A 194 3.28 -2.73 3.54
C LYS A 194 2.69 -2.11 4.82
N LEU A 195 3.44 -1.21 5.47
CA LEU A 195 3.02 -0.46 6.67
C LEU A 195 2.22 0.80 6.37
N PHE A 196 1.89 1.05 5.10
CA PHE A 196 1.12 2.21 4.65
C PHE A 196 0.05 1.80 3.65
#